data_AF-A0A851N205-F1
#
_entry.id   AF-A0A851N205-F1
#
_cell.length_a   1.000
_cell.length_b   1.000
_cell.length_c   1.000
_cell.angle_alpha   90.00
_cell.angle_beta   90.00
_cell.angle_gamma   90.00
#
_symmetry.space_group_name_H-M   'P 1'
#
loop_
_entity.id
_entity.type
_entity.pdbx_description
1 polymer ?
#
loop_
_entity_poly.entity_id
_entity_poly.type
_entity_poly.pdbx_seq_one_letter_code
_entity_poly.pdbx_strand_id
1 'polypeptide(L)'
;QQVSYKYLIVALGINLHYEKIKGLPEGFNHPKIGSNYSVHTVEKTWKALQDFKEGNAIFTFPNTPVKCAGAPQKIMYLSDAYWRKTGKRSKANIMFNTSLGVIFGVKKYADALLEVIKERNIAVNYKRNLVEVRADKQEAVFENLDKPGETEVHQV
;
A
#
# COMPACT_ATOMS: atom_id res chain seq x y z
N GLN A 1 -20.08 29.53 14.97
CA GLN A 1 -19.62 29.87 16.33
C GLN A 1 -18.15 30.28 16.24
N GLN A 2 -17.73 31.30 17.01
CA GLN A 2 -16.32 31.72 17.11
C GLN A 2 -15.83 31.47 18.54
N VAL A 3 -14.58 31.02 18.71
CA VAL A 3 -13.98 30.71 20.01
C VAL A 3 -12.61 31.40 20.08
N SER A 4 -12.35 32.19 21.12
CA SER A 4 -11.05 32.83 21.36
C SER A 4 -10.21 32.05 22.36
N TYR A 5 -8.89 32.27 22.35
CA TYR A 5 -7.95 31.56 23.21
C TYR A 5 -6.77 32.47 23.60
N LYS A 6 -6.18 32.23 24.78
CA LYS A 6 -4.89 32.84 25.17
C LYS A 6 -3.71 32.09 24.54
N TYR A 7 -3.83 30.78 24.44
CA TYR A 7 -2.89 29.90 23.75
C TYR A 7 -3.68 28.84 22.97
N LEU A 8 -3.27 28.55 21.74
CA LEU A 8 -3.83 27.47 20.92
C LEU A 8 -2.73 26.47 20.58
N ILE A 9 -2.99 25.20 20.86
CA ILE A 9 -2.18 24.08 20.40
C ILE A 9 -2.98 23.34 19.33
N VAL A 10 -2.43 23.28 18.11
CA VAL A 10 -3.07 22.60 16.98
C VAL A 10 -2.44 21.21 16.82
N ALA A 11 -3.25 20.17 17.00
CA ALA A 11 -2.84 18.77 16.89
C ALA A 11 -3.83 17.94 16.07
N LEU A 12 -4.30 18.48 14.93
CA LEU A 12 -5.35 17.89 14.10
C LEU A 12 -4.89 16.67 13.29
N GLY A 13 -3.59 16.36 13.29
CA GLY A 13 -3.04 15.19 12.61
C GLY A 13 -2.96 15.33 11.09
N ILE A 14 -3.31 14.26 10.37
CA ILE A 14 -3.27 14.16 8.91
C ILE A 14 -4.59 13.60 8.37
N ASN A 15 -5.02 14.08 7.21
CA ASN A 15 -6.21 13.60 6.52
C ASN A 15 -5.87 12.43 5.58
N LEU A 16 -6.81 11.51 5.43
CA LEU A 16 -6.72 10.40 4.47
C LEU A 16 -7.62 10.72 3.29
N HIS A 17 -7.04 10.77 2.10
CA HIS A 17 -7.71 11.16 0.87
C HIS A 17 -7.84 9.98 -0.09
N TYR A 18 -8.63 8.97 0.28
CA TYR A 18 -8.85 7.78 -0.57
C TYR A 18 -9.54 8.15 -1.89
N GLU A 19 -10.41 9.17 -1.88
CA GLU A 19 -11.13 9.70 -3.03
C GLU A 19 -10.24 10.30 -4.11
N LYS A 20 -8.94 10.51 -3.83
CA LYS A 20 -7.95 10.92 -4.83
C LYS A 20 -7.49 9.75 -5.72
N ILE A 21 -7.80 8.52 -5.35
CA ILE A 21 -7.59 7.33 -6.17
C ILE A 21 -8.93 7.00 -6.82
N LYS A 22 -9.00 7.08 -8.14
CA LYS A 22 -10.23 6.79 -8.88
C LYS A 22 -10.73 5.37 -8.53
N GLY A 23 -12.00 5.26 -8.16
CA GLY A 23 -12.62 4.00 -7.73
C GLY A 23 -12.49 3.69 -6.24
N LEU A 24 -11.86 4.56 -5.44
CA LEU A 24 -11.93 4.51 -3.98
C LEU A 24 -12.67 5.76 -3.46
N PRO A 25 -13.43 5.64 -2.35
CA PRO A 25 -13.53 4.48 -1.46
C PRO A 25 -14.50 3.38 -1.90
N GLU A 26 -15.25 3.55 -2.99
CA GLU A 26 -16.32 2.62 -3.40
C GLU A 26 -15.80 1.19 -3.64
N GLY A 27 -14.59 1.07 -4.18
CA GLY A 27 -13.92 -0.20 -4.42
C GLY A 27 -13.69 -1.05 -3.17
N PHE A 28 -13.67 -0.46 -1.96
CA PHE A 28 -13.60 -1.24 -0.73
C PHE A 28 -14.84 -2.09 -0.46
N ASN A 29 -15.94 -1.90 -1.20
CA ASN A 29 -17.11 -2.78 -1.14
C ASN A 29 -16.87 -4.14 -1.84
N HIS A 30 -15.81 -4.26 -2.64
CA HIS A 30 -15.41 -5.51 -3.29
C HIS A 30 -14.42 -6.31 -2.43
N PRO A 31 -14.29 -7.64 -2.65
CA PRO A 31 -13.30 -8.46 -1.95
C PRO A 31 -11.87 -8.17 -2.42
N LYS A 32 -10.88 -8.79 -1.76
CA LYS A 32 -9.44 -8.76 -2.10
C LYS A 32 -8.71 -7.41 -1.94
N ILE A 33 -9.39 -6.36 -1.45
CA ILE A 33 -8.79 -5.04 -1.22
C ILE A 33 -9.01 -4.58 0.23
N GLY A 34 -8.02 -3.91 0.81
CA GLY A 34 -8.07 -3.35 2.16
C GLY A 34 -7.07 -2.22 2.38
N SER A 35 -7.19 -1.53 3.51
CA SER A 35 -6.21 -0.51 3.91
C SER A 35 -6.10 -0.44 5.43
N ASN A 36 -4.88 -0.56 5.95
CA ASN A 36 -4.63 -0.49 7.41
C ASN A 36 -4.67 0.94 7.97
N TYR A 37 -4.90 1.94 7.13
CA TYR A 37 -4.89 3.34 7.52
C TYR A 37 -6.24 3.84 8.05
N SER A 38 -7.33 3.10 7.81
CA SER A 38 -8.69 3.42 8.23
C SER A 38 -9.31 2.27 9.04
N VAL A 39 -10.04 2.62 10.10
CA VAL A 39 -10.78 1.67 10.94
C VAL A 39 -11.83 0.89 10.13
N HIS A 40 -12.37 1.47 9.06
CA HIS A 40 -13.41 0.84 8.24
C HIS A 40 -12.87 -0.19 7.23
N THR A 41 -11.55 -0.19 6.96
CA THR A 41 -10.95 -1.02 5.90
C THR A 41 -9.82 -1.90 6.36
N VAL A 42 -9.36 -1.77 7.62
CA VAL A 42 -8.26 -2.58 8.17
C VAL A 42 -8.62 -4.07 8.26
N GLU A 43 -9.84 -4.41 8.67
CA GLU A 43 -10.29 -5.81 8.73
C GLU A 43 -10.45 -6.42 7.33
N LYS A 44 -10.74 -5.59 6.31
CA LYS A 44 -10.76 -6.03 4.91
C LYS A 44 -9.38 -6.44 4.42
N THR A 45 -8.31 -5.82 4.91
CA THR A 45 -6.93 -6.27 4.63
C THR A 45 -6.70 -7.69 5.14
N TRP A 46 -7.15 -7.98 6.36
CA TRP A 46 -7.03 -9.31 6.93
C TRP A 46 -7.85 -10.34 6.15
N LYS A 47 -9.10 -10.01 5.81
CA LYS A 47 -9.96 -10.88 4.99
C LYS A 47 -9.33 -11.17 3.62
N ALA A 48 -8.80 -10.15 2.94
CA ALA A 48 -8.10 -10.30 1.67
C ALA A 48 -6.86 -11.20 1.79
N LEU A 49 -6.09 -11.06 2.87
CA LEU A 49 -4.92 -11.89 3.15
C LEU A 49 -5.29 -13.37 3.36
N GLN A 50 -6.37 -13.64 4.10
CA GLN A 50 -6.87 -15.00 4.34
C GLN A 50 -7.41 -15.65 3.06
N ASP A 51 -8.22 -14.90 2.32
CA ASP A 51 -8.90 -15.36 1.11
C ASP A 51 -7.98 -15.51 -0.10
N PHE A 52 -6.76 -14.94 -0.04
CA PHE A 52 -5.76 -15.05 -1.09
C PHE A 52 -5.53 -16.53 -1.45
N LYS A 53 -5.57 -16.83 -2.75
CA LYS A 53 -5.35 -18.19 -3.30
C LYS A 53 -4.07 -18.24 -4.12
N GLU A 54 -3.97 -17.36 -5.11
CA GLU A 54 -2.84 -17.21 -6.03
C GLU A 54 -2.97 -15.86 -6.75
N GLY A 55 -1.88 -15.40 -7.37
CA GLY A 55 -1.86 -14.17 -8.17
C GLY A 55 -0.95 -13.10 -7.57
N ASN A 56 -1.28 -11.84 -7.85
CA ASN A 56 -0.46 -10.71 -7.43
C ASN A 56 -0.93 -10.17 -6.07
N ALA A 57 0.02 -10.00 -5.17
CA ALA A 57 -0.18 -9.35 -3.89
C ALA A 57 0.47 -7.97 -3.92
N ILE A 58 -0.34 -6.95 -4.19
CA ILE A 58 0.16 -5.59 -4.45
C ILE A 58 -0.02 -4.71 -3.21
N PHE A 59 1.07 -4.10 -2.78
CA PHE A 59 1.11 -3.13 -1.68
C PHE A 59 1.59 -1.79 -2.24
N THR A 60 1.05 -0.68 -1.74
CA THR A 60 1.26 0.64 -2.37
C THR A 60 1.76 1.71 -1.40
N PHE A 61 2.48 2.70 -1.91
CA PHE A 61 2.87 3.91 -1.17
C PHE A 61 2.60 5.16 -2.03
N PRO A 62 1.79 6.13 -1.54
CA PRO A 62 1.32 7.25 -2.35
C PRO A 62 2.39 8.33 -2.56
N ASN A 63 2.18 9.20 -3.54
CA ASN A 63 3.03 10.36 -3.80
C ASN A 63 2.68 11.57 -2.89
N THR A 64 2.56 11.33 -1.58
CA THR A 64 2.20 12.36 -0.57
C THR A 64 2.94 12.09 0.76
N PRO A 65 2.99 13.07 1.68
CA PRO A 65 3.36 12.81 3.06
C PRO A 65 2.41 11.80 3.72
N VAL A 66 2.95 10.89 4.55
CA VAL A 66 2.15 9.84 5.20
C VAL A 66 2.43 9.77 6.70
N LYS A 67 1.43 9.34 7.48
CA LYS A 67 1.67 8.86 8.85
C LYS A 67 2.33 7.49 8.80
N CYS A 68 3.42 7.31 9.56
CA CYS A 68 4.18 6.06 9.66
C CYS A 68 4.57 5.46 8.29
N ALA A 69 5.59 6.02 7.64
CA ALA A 69 6.06 5.57 6.32
C ALA A 69 6.48 4.08 6.23
N GLY A 70 6.74 3.42 7.37
CA GLY A 70 7.01 1.98 7.39
C GLY A 70 5.75 1.09 7.31
N ALA A 71 4.56 1.60 7.60
CA ALA A 71 3.35 0.77 7.68
C ALA A 71 2.97 0.06 6.35
N PRO A 72 3.09 0.70 5.17
CA PRO A 72 2.73 0.05 3.90
C PRO A 72 3.58 -1.18 3.59
N GLN A 73 4.86 -1.16 3.95
CA GLN A 73 5.75 -2.33 3.78
C GLN A 73 5.66 -3.33 4.95
N LYS A 74 5.30 -2.90 6.17
CA LYS A 74 5.08 -3.83 7.30
C LYS A 74 4.02 -4.88 6.96
N ILE A 75 2.87 -4.46 6.42
CA ILE A 75 1.80 -5.40 6.05
C ILE A 75 2.22 -6.32 4.91
N MET A 76 3.06 -5.86 3.99
CA MET A 76 3.66 -6.70 2.95
C MET A 76 4.52 -7.82 3.56
N TYR A 77 5.46 -7.51 4.45
CA TYR A 77 6.31 -8.53 5.10
C TYR A 77 5.49 -9.51 5.95
N LEU A 78 4.43 -9.04 6.62
CA LEU A 78 3.49 -9.89 7.36
C LEU A 78 2.71 -10.82 6.42
N SER A 79 2.36 -10.34 5.23
CA SER A 79 1.63 -11.13 4.23
C SER A 79 2.51 -12.24 3.64
N ASP A 80 3.76 -11.92 3.29
CA ASP A 80 4.77 -12.93 2.91
C ASP A 80 4.92 -14.01 3.99
N ALA A 81 5.09 -13.60 5.26
CA ALA A 81 5.22 -14.54 6.37
C ALA A 81 3.98 -15.41 6.56
N TYR A 82 2.78 -14.83 6.43
CA TYR A 82 1.52 -15.57 6.51
C TYR A 82 1.37 -16.60 5.40
N TRP A 83 1.71 -16.25 4.15
CA TRP A 83 1.62 -17.18 3.03
C TRP A 83 2.72 -18.25 3.07
N ARG A 84 3.87 -17.99 3.66
CA ARG A 84 4.86 -19.04 3.99
C ARG A 84 4.28 -20.01 5.03
N LYS A 85 3.73 -19.49 6.11
CA LYS A 85 3.11 -20.28 7.19
C LYS A 85 1.94 -21.15 6.70
N THR A 86 1.19 -20.67 5.72
CA THR A 86 -0.02 -21.35 5.19
C THR A 86 0.22 -22.11 3.88
N GLY A 87 1.48 -22.24 3.43
CA GLY A 87 1.83 -22.99 2.22
C GLY A 87 1.38 -22.36 0.90
N LYS A 88 1.05 -21.07 0.89
CA LYS A 88 0.57 -20.31 -0.29
C LYS A 88 1.65 -19.46 -0.95
N ARG A 89 2.85 -19.31 -0.35
CA ARG A 89 3.88 -18.37 -0.83
C ARG A 89 4.31 -18.61 -2.27
N SER A 90 4.40 -19.87 -2.70
CA SER A 90 4.77 -20.22 -4.09
C SER A 90 3.74 -19.73 -5.13
N LYS A 91 2.52 -19.42 -4.70
CA LYS A 91 1.43 -18.91 -5.55
C LYS A 91 1.28 -17.39 -5.49
N ALA A 92 2.08 -16.72 -4.66
CA ALA A 92 2.02 -15.28 -4.45
C ALA A 92 3.16 -14.58 -5.18
N ASN A 93 2.82 -13.70 -6.12
CA ASN A 93 3.75 -12.72 -6.65
C ASN A 93 3.61 -11.42 -5.85
N ILE A 94 4.57 -11.13 -4.97
CA ILE A 94 4.49 -10.01 -4.03
C ILE A 94 5.15 -8.78 -4.63
N MET A 95 4.42 -7.69 -4.72
CA MET A 95 4.87 -6.43 -5.33
C MET A 95 4.63 -5.25 -4.38
N PHE A 96 5.65 -4.40 -4.23
CA PHE A 96 5.54 -3.10 -3.57
C PHE A 96 5.76 -1.98 -4.58
N ASN A 97 4.66 -1.33 -4.96
CA ASN A 97 4.68 -0.19 -5.87
C ASN A 97 4.71 1.09 -5.02
N THR A 98 5.87 1.74 -4.98
CA THR A 98 6.09 2.92 -4.15
C THR A 98 6.40 4.15 -4.99
N SER A 99 5.82 5.29 -4.61
CA SER A 99 6.13 6.59 -5.22
C SER A 99 7.53 7.09 -4.86
N LEU A 100 8.17 6.53 -3.82
CA LEU A 100 9.50 6.90 -3.39
C LEU A 100 10.57 6.33 -4.33
N GLY A 101 11.78 6.90 -4.27
CA GLY A 101 12.97 6.35 -4.92
C GLY A 101 13.82 5.43 -4.03
N VAL A 102 13.38 5.18 -2.79
CA VAL A 102 14.10 4.38 -1.79
C VAL A 102 13.10 3.60 -0.94
N ILE A 103 13.51 2.43 -0.42
CA ILE A 103 12.64 1.60 0.44
C ILE A 103 12.43 2.21 1.83
N PHE A 104 13.41 2.99 2.31
CA PHE A 104 13.36 3.67 3.61
C PHE A 104 14.30 4.87 3.63
N GLY A 105 13.95 5.91 4.38
CA GLY A 105 14.70 7.18 4.39
C GLY A 105 16.02 7.16 5.17
N VAL A 106 16.29 6.11 5.94
CA VAL A 106 17.52 5.99 6.76
C VAL A 106 18.30 4.76 6.29
N LYS A 107 19.51 5.00 5.76
CA LYS A 107 20.33 4.00 5.07
C LYS A 107 20.50 2.69 5.84
N LYS A 108 20.87 2.77 7.14
CA LYS A 108 21.07 1.58 7.99
C LYS A 108 19.88 0.61 7.95
N TYR A 109 18.66 1.13 7.98
CA TYR A 109 17.45 0.30 7.94
C TYR A 109 17.04 -0.04 6.51
N ALA A 110 17.29 0.85 5.55
CA ALA A 110 17.08 0.57 4.13
C ALA A 110 17.92 -0.65 3.68
N ASP A 111 19.19 -0.71 4.05
CA ASP A 111 20.09 -1.82 3.73
C ASP A 111 19.52 -3.15 4.26
N ALA A 112 19.13 -3.20 5.55
CA ALA A 112 18.53 -4.39 6.15
C ALA A 112 17.19 -4.80 5.50
N LEU A 113 16.36 -3.83 5.11
CA LEU A 113 15.10 -4.11 4.41
C LEU A 113 15.34 -4.65 3.00
N LEU A 114 16.37 -4.17 2.29
CA LEU A 114 16.75 -4.67 0.97
C LEU A 114 17.25 -6.12 1.03
N GLU A 115 17.98 -6.50 2.08
CA GLU A 115 18.35 -7.90 2.32
C GLU A 115 17.11 -8.78 2.47
N VAL A 116 16.15 -8.36 3.29
CA VAL A 116 14.87 -9.06 3.48
C VAL A 116 14.06 -9.15 2.19
N ILE A 117 14.01 -8.08 1.39
CA ILE A 117 13.32 -8.06 0.08
C ILE A 117 13.94 -9.08 -0.87
N LYS A 118 15.28 -9.13 -0.94
CA LYS A 118 16.02 -10.06 -1.78
C LYS A 118 15.81 -11.50 -1.34
N GLU A 119 16.00 -11.79 -0.06
CA GLU A 119 15.80 -13.13 0.53
C GLU A 119 14.37 -13.63 0.31
N ARG A 120 13.39 -12.72 0.36
CA ARG A 120 11.98 -13.08 0.26
C ARG A 120 11.40 -12.99 -1.14
N ASN A 121 12.21 -12.70 -2.16
CA ASN A 121 11.79 -12.58 -3.56
C ASN A 121 10.55 -11.66 -3.70
N ILE A 122 10.67 -10.44 -3.18
CA ILE A 122 9.66 -9.39 -3.27
C ILE A 122 10.07 -8.42 -4.39
N ALA A 123 9.16 -8.13 -5.32
CA ALA A 123 9.38 -7.10 -6.33
C ALA A 123 9.12 -5.72 -5.72
N VAL A 124 10.04 -4.78 -5.88
CA VAL A 124 9.84 -3.38 -5.48
C VAL A 124 9.97 -2.50 -6.71
N ASN A 125 8.88 -1.84 -7.07
CA ASN A 125 8.84 -0.91 -8.19
C ASN A 125 8.81 0.50 -7.64
N TYR A 126 9.95 1.18 -7.75
CA TYR A 126 10.09 2.58 -7.36
C TYR A 126 9.40 3.50 -8.36
N LYS A 127 9.06 4.71 -7.92
CA LYS A 127 8.43 5.72 -8.77
C LYS A 127 7.14 5.21 -9.44
N ARG A 128 6.36 4.40 -8.71
CA ARG A 128 5.03 3.91 -9.11
C ARG A 128 3.99 4.36 -8.11
N ASN A 129 3.07 5.23 -8.55
CA ASN A 129 1.99 5.73 -7.71
C ASN A 129 0.65 5.12 -8.15
N LEU A 130 -0.15 4.65 -7.20
CA LEU A 130 -1.49 4.12 -7.48
C LEU A 130 -2.45 5.28 -7.80
N VAL A 131 -3.11 5.25 -8.95
CA VAL A 131 -4.01 6.33 -9.41
C VAL A 131 -5.45 5.87 -9.64
N GLU A 132 -5.68 4.60 -9.94
CA GLU A 132 -7.02 4.03 -10.13
C GLU A 132 -7.08 2.58 -9.61
N VAL A 133 -8.22 2.22 -9.03
CA VAL A 133 -8.59 0.87 -8.65
C VAL A 133 -9.90 0.51 -9.34
N ARG A 134 -9.90 -0.58 -10.11
CA ARG A 134 -11.10 -1.16 -10.73
C ARG A 134 -11.42 -2.46 -10.00
N ALA A 135 -12.08 -2.32 -8.85
CA ALA A 135 -12.20 -3.41 -7.88
C ALA A 135 -13.10 -4.56 -8.38
N ASP A 136 -14.07 -4.27 -9.24
CA ASP A 136 -14.89 -5.24 -9.98
C ASP A 136 -14.06 -6.12 -10.90
N LYS A 137 -13.05 -5.54 -11.57
CA LYS A 137 -12.12 -6.23 -12.46
C LYS A 137 -10.87 -6.76 -11.76
N GLN A 138 -10.68 -6.42 -10.49
CA GLN A 138 -9.47 -6.72 -9.72
C GLN A 138 -8.21 -6.18 -10.42
N GLU A 139 -8.29 -4.96 -10.97
CA GLU A 139 -7.17 -4.27 -11.60
C GLU A 139 -6.74 -3.05 -10.76
N ALA A 140 -5.43 -2.80 -10.72
CA ALA A 140 -4.83 -1.60 -10.15
C ALA A 140 -3.99 -0.88 -11.20
N VAL A 141 -4.21 0.43 -11.36
CA VAL A 141 -3.52 1.26 -12.35
C VAL A 141 -2.52 2.16 -11.64
N PHE A 142 -1.28 2.13 -12.12
CA PHE A 142 -0.17 2.91 -11.58
C PHE A 142 0.34 3.89 -12.62
N GLU A 143 0.64 5.12 -12.21
CA GLU A 143 1.42 6.04 -13.02
C GLU A 143 2.92 5.83 -12.77
N ASN A 144 3.70 5.97 -13.85
CA ASN A 144 5.16 6.02 -13.76
C ASN A 144 5.61 7.48 -13.50
N LEU A 145 6.15 7.74 -12.31
CA LEU A 145 6.58 9.10 -11.93
C LEU A 145 7.85 9.56 -12.66
N ASP A 146 8.63 8.64 -13.24
CA ASP A 146 9.78 8.98 -14.09
C ASP A 146 9.36 9.27 -15.54
N LYS A 147 8.17 8.84 -15.94
CA LYS A 147 7.61 9.03 -17.29
C LYS A 147 6.14 9.47 -17.21
N PRO A 148 5.87 10.74 -16.88
CA PRO A 148 4.51 11.24 -16.70
C PRO A 148 3.63 10.97 -17.94
N GLY A 149 2.44 10.42 -17.71
CA GLY A 149 1.49 10.03 -18.76
C GLY A 149 1.53 8.54 -19.13
N GLU A 150 2.59 7.81 -18.79
CA GLU A 150 2.60 6.35 -18.89
C GLU A 150 1.90 5.72 -17.68
N THR A 151 1.00 4.77 -17.96
CA THR A 151 0.31 3.99 -16.93
C THR A 151 0.51 2.48 -17.13
N GLU A 152 0.61 1.78 -16.01
CA GLU A 152 0.78 0.33 -15.94
C GLU A 152 -0.43 -0.27 -15.22
N VAL A 153 -1.03 -1.31 -15.80
CA VAL A 153 -2.17 -2.03 -15.20
C VAL A 153 -1.69 -3.37 -14.67
N HIS A 154 -1.97 -3.65 -13.40
CA HIS A 154 -1.70 -4.94 -12.78
C HIS A 154 -3.00 -5.62 -12.38
N GLN A 155 -3.14 -6.89 -12.78
CA GLN A 155 -4.19 -7.78 -12.28
C GLN A 155 -3.87 -8.21 -10.84
N VAL A 156 -4.87 -8.32 -9.95
CA VAL A 156 -4.75 -8.76 -8.55
C VAL A 156 -5.20 -10.20 -8.38
#